data_AF-Q30QV3-F1
#
_entry.id   AF-Q30QV3-F1
#
_cell.length_a   1.000
_cell.length_b   1.000
_cell.length_c   1.000
_cell.angle_alpha   90.00
_cell.angle_beta   90.00
_cell.angle_gamma   90.00
#
_symmetry.space_group_name_H-M   'P 1'
#
loop_
_entity.id
_entity.type
_entity.pdbx_description
1 polymer ?
#
loop_
_entity_poly.entity_id
_entity_poly.type
_entity_poly.pdbx_seq_one_letter_code
_entity_poly.pdbx_strand_id
1 'polypeptide(L)'
;MQNSTTYIKPVVNKIYFSKVASLNMRANYALELQKTIYEKTAYPSNKGGFEKAFLEYLDTDSKVLKFIKILEFKHDFATISYFRDDGLMASYYPDFMVETDLHVHLVETKSDKDLKDVNVKQKQRATLDFVRRINSLDEELREGKTWSYLLLGETQFYSLQKSGADIDDIARSAKMNESTFSGSLFDT
;
A
#
# COMPACT_ATOMS: atom_id res chain seq x y z
N MET A 1 -28.11 -13.26 30.95
CA MET A 1 -27.89 -14.16 29.80
C MET A 1 -26.78 -13.55 28.96
N GLN A 2 -25.60 -14.16 28.93
CA GLN A 2 -24.52 -13.74 28.04
C GLN A 2 -24.92 -14.17 26.62
N ASN A 3 -25.05 -13.20 25.71
CA ASN A 3 -25.22 -13.50 24.29
C ASN A 3 -23.93 -14.12 23.80
N SER A 4 -23.93 -15.43 23.58
CA SER A 4 -22.87 -16.14 22.89
C SER A 4 -22.80 -15.62 21.46
N THR A 5 -21.86 -14.71 21.18
CA THR A 5 -21.62 -14.24 19.82
C THR A 5 -21.09 -15.43 19.02
N THR A 6 -21.88 -15.92 18.05
CA THR A 6 -21.44 -16.97 17.13
C THR A 6 -20.21 -16.48 16.37
N TYR A 7 -19.05 -17.06 16.68
CA TYR A 7 -17.83 -16.82 15.92
C TYR A 7 -17.98 -17.49 14.55
N ILE A 8 -18.12 -16.68 13.50
CA ILE A 8 -18.06 -17.16 12.12
C ILE A 8 -16.61 -17.04 11.67
N LYS A 9 -15.96 -18.17 11.36
CA LYS A 9 -14.58 -18.17 10.85
C LYS A 9 -14.53 -17.35 9.56
N PRO A 10 -13.59 -16.39 9.42
CA PRO A 10 -13.47 -15.61 8.20
C PRO A 10 -13.12 -16.51 7.00
N VAL A 11 -13.81 -16.28 5.88
CA VAL A 11 -13.48 -16.92 4.60
C VAL A 11 -12.47 -16.03 3.87
N VAL A 12 -11.28 -16.57 3.61
CA VAL A 12 -10.22 -15.86 2.89
C VAL A 12 -10.20 -16.30 1.44
N ASN A 13 -10.51 -15.38 0.53
CA ASN A 13 -10.41 -15.59 -0.92
C ASN A 13 -9.08 -15.02 -1.43
N LYS A 14 -8.22 -15.89 -1.98
CA LYS A 14 -6.95 -15.47 -2.61
C LYS A 14 -7.18 -15.13 -4.07
N ILE A 15 -6.87 -13.89 -4.47
CA ILE A 15 -6.89 -13.43 -5.87
C ILE A 15 -5.46 -13.08 -6.27
N TYR A 16 -4.97 -13.70 -7.33
CA TYR A 16 -3.61 -13.47 -7.83
C TYR A 16 -3.57 -12.31 -8.81
N PHE A 17 -2.53 -11.47 -8.74
CA PHE A 17 -2.32 -10.40 -9.70
C PHE A 17 -2.11 -10.91 -11.14
N SER A 18 -1.60 -12.13 -11.30
CA SER A 18 -1.49 -12.81 -12.59
C SER A 18 -2.84 -13.10 -13.28
N LYS A 19 -3.97 -12.87 -12.61
CA LYS A 19 -5.31 -12.86 -13.25
C LYS A 19 -5.36 -11.84 -14.40
N VAL A 20 -4.57 -10.77 -14.32
CA VAL A 20 -4.38 -9.81 -15.41
C VAL A 20 -3.20 -10.28 -16.26
N ALA A 21 -3.52 -10.85 -17.43
CA ALA A 21 -2.50 -11.46 -18.29
C ALA A 21 -1.55 -10.44 -18.96
N SER A 22 -2.01 -9.21 -19.20
CA SER A 22 -1.21 -8.18 -19.87
C SER A 22 -1.64 -6.76 -19.52
N LEU A 23 -0.68 -5.84 -19.66
CA LEU A 23 -0.84 -4.41 -19.43
C LEU A 23 -0.47 -3.62 -20.69
N ASN A 24 -1.23 -2.57 -20.98
CA ASN A 24 -0.92 -1.63 -22.05
C ASN A 24 -0.27 -0.39 -21.46
N MET A 25 0.88 0.03 -21.99
CA MET A 25 1.62 1.18 -21.51
C MET A 25 2.44 1.85 -22.62
N ARG A 26 2.93 3.06 -22.35
CA ARG A 26 3.86 3.77 -23.24
C ARG A 26 5.28 3.30 -22.98
N ALA A 27 5.96 2.80 -24.01
CA ALA A 27 7.32 2.23 -23.88
C ALA A 27 8.34 3.20 -23.24
N ASN A 28 8.26 4.51 -23.54
CA ASN A 28 9.18 5.51 -22.97
C ASN A 28 8.94 5.81 -21.48
N TYR A 29 7.88 5.26 -20.89
CA TYR A 29 7.48 5.47 -19.50
C TYR A 29 7.24 4.13 -18.81
N ALA A 30 8.13 3.18 -19.08
CA ALA A 30 8.08 1.83 -18.56
C ALA A 30 9.49 1.36 -18.19
N LEU A 31 9.61 0.69 -17.04
CA LEU A 31 10.85 0.13 -16.52
C LEU A 31 10.85 -1.39 -16.64
N GLU A 32 11.99 -1.98 -16.98
CA GLU A 32 12.22 -3.42 -16.93
C GLU A 32 12.76 -3.77 -15.53
N LEU A 33 11.90 -4.33 -14.68
CA LEU A 33 12.18 -4.61 -13.25
C LEU A 33 12.04 -6.11 -13.01
N GLN A 34 12.81 -6.66 -12.06
CA GLN A 34 12.93 -8.11 -11.84
C GLN A 34 12.04 -8.64 -10.72
N LYS A 35 11.73 -7.80 -9.71
CA LYS A 35 10.97 -8.21 -8.52
C LYS A 35 9.45 -8.03 -8.66
N THR A 36 8.94 -7.92 -9.88
CA THR A 36 7.51 -7.77 -10.21
C THR A 36 7.10 -8.80 -11.26
N ILE A 37 5.81 -9.10 -11.34
CA ILE A 37 5.29 -10.18 -12.20
C ILE A 37 5.19 -9.79 -13.68
N TYR A 38 5.31 -8.50 -14.01
CA TYR A 38 5.18 -7.99 -15.36
C TYR A 38 6.56 -7.65 -15.93
N GLU A 39 6.79 -7.99 -17.21
CA GLU A 39 8.04 -7.68 -17.92
C GLU A 39 8.42 -6.20 -17.86
N LYS A 40 7.40 -5.33 -17.83
CA LYS A 40 7.57 -3.88 -17.68
C LYS A 40 6.58 -3.30 -16.68
N THR A 41 7.03 -2.30 -15.93
CA THR A 41 6.18 -1.53 -15.00
C THR A 41 6.13 -0.07 -15.41
N ALA A 42 4.91 0.45 -15.61
CA ALA A 42 4.69 1.82 -16.06
C ALA A 42 4.76 2.84 -14.92
N TYR A 43 5.32 4.02 -15.22
CA TYR A 43 5.25 5.20 -14.35
C TYR A 43 4.66 6.40 -15.12
N PRO A 44 4.12 7.43 -14.43
CA PRO A 44 3.49 8.55 -15.11
C PRO A 44 4.47 9.36 -15.96
N SER A 45 4.02 9.79 -17.14
CA SER A 45 4.82 10.64 -18.02
C SER A 45 4.95 12.09 -17.54
N ASN A 46 4.09 12.51 -16.61
CA ASN A 46 4.09 13.84 -16.03
C ASN A 46 4.15 13.72 -14.50
N LYS A 47 5.10 14.41 -13.86
CA LYS A 47 5.34 14.35 -12.41
C LYS A 47 5.53 12.93 -11.83
N GLY A 48 5.94 11.95 -12.65
CA GLY A 48 6.16 10.57 -12.22
C GLY A 48 7.58 10.28 -11.70
N GLY A 49 8.39 11.31 -11.41
CA GLY A 49 9.78 11.15 -10.99
C GLY A 49 9.92 10.37 -9.68
N PHE A 50 9.08 10.69 -8.69
CA PHE A 50 9.05 9.98 -7.42
C PHE A 50 8.66 8.50 -7.59
N GLU A 51 7.56 8.20 -8.26
CA GLU A 51 7.16 6.81 -8.51
C GLU A 51 8.22 6.03 -9.29
N LYS A 52 8.84 6.64 -10.30
CA LYS A 52 9.95 6.03 -11.05
C LYS A 52 11.11 5.67 -10.13
N ALA A 53 11.55 6.62 -9.30
CA ALA A 53 12.65 6.41 -8.36
C ALA A 53 12.30 5.35 -7.30
N PHE A 54 11.07 5.32 -6.81
CA PHE A 54 10.62 4.32 -5.86
C PHE A 54 10.56 2.92 -6.48
N LEU A 55 10.10 2.78 -7.72
CA LEU A 55 10.14 1.52 -8.47
C LEU A 55 11.57 0.98 -8.62
N GLU A 56 12.51 1.83 -9.02
CA GLU A 56 13.93 1.47 -9.16
C GLU A 56 14.55 1.09 -7.80
N TYR A 57 14.17 1.80 -6.73
CA TYR A 57 14.59 1.47 -5.37
C TYR A 57 14.07 0.09 -4.93
N LEU A 58 12.78 -0.19 -5.10
CA LEU A 58 12.18 -1.47 -4.72
C LEU A 58 12.85 -2.65 -5.43
N ASP A 59 13.26 -2.46 -6.68
CA ASP A 59 13.94 -3.52 -7.45
C ASP A 59 15.37 -3.78 -6.96
N THR A 60 16.04 -2.76 -6.41
CA THR A 60 17.43 -2.84 -5.94
C THR A 60 17.57 -3.22 -4.45
N ASP A 61 16.60 -2.88 -3.62
CA ASP A 61 16.64 -3.14 -2.17
C ASP A 61 16.65 -4.66 -1.86
N SER A 62 17.65 -5.11 -1.09
CA SER A 62 17.86 -6.55 -0.82
C SER A 62 16.79 -7.21 0.06
N LYS A 63 16.01 -6.44 0.82
CA LYS A 63 14.96 -6.93 1.72
C LYS A 63 13.61 -7.08 1.00
N VAL A 64 13.43 -6.35 -0.11
CA VAL A 64 12.26 -6.53 -0.99
C VAL A 64 12.39 -7.86 -1.73
N LEU A 65 11.44 -8.77 -1.48
CA LEU A 65 11.34 -10.04 -2.18
C LEU A 65 10.59 -9.89 -3.51
N LYS A 66 9.44 -9.21 -3.45
CA LYS A 66 8.61 -8.91 -4.61
C LYS A 66 7.73 -7.71 -4.35
N PHE A 67 7.33 -7.01 -5.39
CA PHE A 67 6.40 -5.90 -5.30
C PHE A 67 5.48 -5.85 -6.54
N ILE A 68 4.43 -5.07 -6.43
CA ILE A 68 3.58 -4.71 -7.56
C ILE A 68 3.11 -3.27 -7.44
N LYS A 69 3.13 -2.56 -8.57
CA LYS A 69 2.36 -1.34 -8.74
C LYS A 69 0.91 -1.71 -9.05
N ILE A 70 -0.01 -1.20 -8.24
CA ILE A 70 -1.44 -1.41 -8.44
C ILE A 70 -1.92 -0.37 -9.47
N LEU A 71 -2.79 -0.80 -10.38
CA LEU A 71 -3.29 0.01 -11.48
C LEU A 71 -4.81 -0.04 -11.40
N GLU A 72 -5.44 1.06 -11.02
CA GLU A 72 -6.89 1.11 -10.69
C GLU A 72 -7.79 0.52 -11.79
N PHE A 73 -7.45 0.74 -13.06
CA PHE A 73 -8.25 0.25 -14.21
C PHE A 73 -7.92 -1.19 -14.65
N LYS A 74 -6.98 -1.86 -13.98
CA LYS A 74 -6.53 -3.22 -14.33
C LYS A 74 -6.66 -4.17 -13.16
N HIS A 75 -6.32 -3.72 -11.97
CA HIS A 75 -6.39 -4.50 -10.73
C HIS A 75 -7.64 -4.10 -9.93
N ASP A 76 -8.82 -4.22 -10.55
CA ASP A 76 -10.13 -3.86 -9.94
C ASP A 76 -10.44 -4.64 -8.64
N PHE A 77 -9.80 -5.79 -8.45
CA PHE A 77 -9.85 -6.63 -7.25
C PHE A 77 -8.95 -6.14 -6.10
N ALA A 78 -7.96 -5.29 -6.37
CA ALA A 78 -6.98 -4.80 -5.39
C ALA A 78 -7.43 -3.47 -4.75
N THR A 79 -8.67 -3.45 -4.27
CA THR A 79 -9.34 -2.27 -3.72
C THR A 79 -9.68 -2.41 -2.24
N ILE A 80 -9.73 -1.27 -1.55
CA ILE A 80 -10.23 -1.13 -0.20
C ILE A 80 -11.49 -0.27 -0.26
N SER A 81 -12.63 -0.85 0.11
CA SER A 81 -13.90 -0.13 0.17
C SER A 81 -13.98 0.76 1.41
N TYR A 82 -14.48 1.98 1.23
CA TYR A 82 -14.72 2.94 2.31
C TYR A 82 -16.00 3.73 2.05
N PHE A 83 -16.59 4.30 3.10
CA PHE A 83 -17.69 5.25 2.97
C PHE A 83 -17.15 6.66 2.83
N ARG A 84 -17.74 7.44 1.95
CA ARG A 84 -17.46 8.87 1.79
C ARG A 84 -18.28 9.69 2.78
N ASP A 85 -18.01 10.98 2.83
CA ASP A 85 -18.70 11.96 3.66
C ASP A 85 -20.19 12.09 3.31
N ASP A 86 -20.53 11.94 2.03
CA ASP A 86 -21.89 11.85 1.51
C ASP A 86 -22.58 10.49 1.79
N GLY A 87 -21.92 9.56 2.49
CA GLY A 87 -22.44 8.24 2.81
C GLY A 87 -22.39 7.23 1.66
N LEU A 88 -21.90 7.61 0.48
CA LEU A 88 -21.74 6.70 -0.65
C LEU A 88 -20.49 5.82 -0.49
N MET A 89 -20.55 4.60 -1.02
CA MET A 89 -19.37 3.74 -1.07
C MET A 89 -18.42 4.15 -2.19
N ALA A 90 -17.13 4.06 -1.91
CA ALA A 90 -16.08 4.26 -2.89
C ALA A 90 -14.95 3.25 -2.70
N SER A 91 -14.16 3.12 -3.76
CA SER A 91 -12.98 2.26 -3.83
C SER A 91 -11.71 3.09 -3.68
N TYR A 92 -10.77 2.59 -2.88
CA TYR A 92 -9.42 3.11 -2.78
C TYR A 92 -8.43 2.05 -3.26
N TYR A 93 -7.48 2.47 -4.09
CA TYR A 93 -6.41 1.65 -4.62
C TYR A 93 -5.09 2.21 -4.06
N PRO A 94 -4.38 1.49 -3.18
CA PRO A 94 -3.01 1.85 -2.81
C PRO A 94 -2.11 1.86 -4.05
N ASP A 95 -1.07 2.69 -4.09
CA ASP A 95 -0.16 2.74 -5.25
C ASP A 95 0.64 1.45 -5.42
N PHE A 96 1.16 0.89 -4.32
CA PHE A 96 2.02 -0.29 -4.34
C PHE A 96 1.67 -1.31 -3.25
N MET A 97 2.00 -2.56 -3.53
CA MET A 97 2.11 -3.62 -2.53
C MET A 97 3.54 -4.18 -2.58
N VAL A 98 4.22 -4.19 -1.44
CA VAL A 98 5.63 -4.61 -1.32
C VAL A 98 5.73 -5.72 -0.29
N GLU A 99 6.40 -6.81 -0.64
CA GLU A 99 6.61 -7.97 0.24
C GLU A 99 8.08 -8.08 0.63
N THR A 100 8.31 -8.24 1.94
CA THR A 100 9.59 -8.62 2.54
C THR A 100 9.43 -9.99 3.20
N ASP A 101 10.50 -10.48 3.83
CA ASP A 101 10.47 -11.77 4.55
C ASP A 101 9.43 -11.78 5.69
N LEU A 102 9.26 -10.64 6.37
CA LEU A 102 8.40 -10.52 7.55
C LEU A 102 7.12 -9.71 7.31
N HIS A 103 7.07 -8.91 6.24
CA HIS A 103 6.02 -7.91 6.06
C HIS A 103 5.40 -7.89 4.67
N VAL A 104 4.15 -7.44 4.63
CA VAL A 104 3.51 -6.92 3.42
C VAL A 104 3.14 -5.46 3.67
N HIS A 105 3.66 -4.55 2.86
CA HIS A 105 3.40 -3.12 2.94
C HIS A 105 2.44 -2.71 1.82
N LEU A 106 1.29 -2.15 2.18
CA LEU A 106 0.49 -1.32 1.29
C LEU A 106 1.09 0.09 1.33
N VAL A 107 1.56 0.60 0.20
CA VAL A 107 2.25 1.89 0.14
C VAL A 107 1.45 2.87 -0.70
N GLU A 108 1.19 4.04 -0.13
CA GLU A 108 0.70 5.21 -0.84
C GLU A 108 1.84 6.22 -0.95
N THR A 109 2.18 6.61 -2.17
CA THR A 109 3.15 7.67 -2.45
C THR A 109 2.44 9.00 -2.58
N LYS A 110 2.96 10.04 -1.93
CA LYS A 110 2.41 11.39 -2.00
C LYS A 110 3.48 12.43 -2.28
N SER A 111 3.13 13.42 -3.09
CA SER A 111 3.93 14.64 -3.17
C SER A 111 3.86 15.36 -1.82
N ASP A 112 4.93 16.08 -1.45
CA ASP A 112 4.98 16.76 -0.15
C ASP A 112 3.88 17.82 0.02
N LYS A 113 3.34 18.33 -1.09
CA LYS A 113 2.22 19.29 -1.09
C LYS A 113 0.90 18.62 -0.70
N ASP A 114 0.74 17.35 -1.08
CA ASP A 114 -0.49 16.58 -0.87
C ASP A 114 -0.49 15.86 0.48
N LEU A 115 0.67 15.71 1.15
CA LEU A 115 0.75 15.19 2.52
C LEU A 115 -0.05 16.03 3.52
N LYS A 116 -0.22 17.33 3.24
CA LYS A 116 -0.99 18.27 4.07
C LYS A 116 -2.49 18.25 3.76
N ASP A 117 -2.92 17.57 2.70
CA ASP A 117 -4.32 17.44 2.36
C ASP A 117 -4.99 16.39 3.25
N VAL A 118 -5.65 16.89 4.29
CA VAL A 118 -6.31 16.09 5.33
C VAL A 118 -7.58 15.38 4.80
N ASN A 119 -8.02 15.64 3.56
CA ASN A 119 -9.31 15.14 3.03
C ASN A 119 -9.31 13.69 2.53
N VAL A 120 -8.50 12.82 3.12
CA VAL A 120 -8.54 11.38 2.85
C VAL A 120 -8.56 10.54 4.13
N LYS A 121 -8.98 11.14 5.25
CA LYS A 121 -9.13 10.46 6.55
C LYS A 121 -9.95 9.16 6.49
N GLN A 122 -11.03 9.13 5.70
CA GLN A 122 -11.88 7.94 5.59
C GLN A 122 -11.20 6.79 4.85
N LYS A 123 -10.44 7.07 3.77
CA LYS A 123 -9.68 6.02 3.08
C LYS A 123 -8.57 5.49 3.97
N GLN A 124 -7.82 6.38 4.62
CA GLN A 124 -6.75 5.98 5.54
C GLN A 124 -7.29 5.10 6.68
N ARG A 125 -8.40 5.50 7.31
CA ARG A 125 -9.06 4.70 8.35
C ARG A 125 -9.50 3.33 7.83
N ALA A 126 -10.16 3.29 6.68
CA ALA A 126 -10.58 2.03 6.07
C ALA A 126 -9.38 1.12 5.73
N THR A 127 -8.27 1.68 5.29
CA THR A 127 -7.02 0.94 5.02
C THR A 127 -6.37 0.42 6.30
N LEU A 128 -6.33 1.22 7.37
CA LEU A 128 -5.85 0.76 8.68
C LEU A 128 -6.75 -0.36 9.23
N ASP A 129 -8.08 -0.21 9.15
CA ASP A 129 -9.03 -1.25 9.53
C ASP A 129 -8.86 -2.52 8.68
N PHE A 130 -8.60 -2.38 7.39
CA PHE A 130 -8.30 -3.49 6.49
C PHE A 130 -7.03 -4.24 6.91
N VAL A 131 -5.93 -3.52 7.11
CA VAL A 131 -4.67 -4.09 7.60
C VAL A 131 -4.84 -4.78 8.95
N ARG A 132 -5.59 -4.17 9.89
CA ARG A 132 -5.88 -4.76 11.20
C ARG A 132 -6.67 -6.06 11.05
N ARG A 133 -7.66 -6.12 10.17
CA ARG A 133 -8.42 -7.35 9.90
C ARG A 133 -7.52 -8.45 9.33
N ILE A 134 -6.63 -8.13 8.38
CA ILE A 134 -5.66 -9.10 7.84
C ILE A 134 -4.74 -9.63 8.96
N ASN A 135 -4.20 -8.73 9.79
CA ASN A 135 -3.33 -9.12 10.90
C ASN A 135 -4.05 -9.89 12.02
N SER A 136 -5.38 -9.82 12.10
CA SER A 136 -6.19 -10.63 13.03
C SER A 136 -6.48 -12.04 12.53
N LEU A 137 -6.12 -12.37 11.29
CA LEU A 137 -6.20 -13.73 10.76
C LEU A 137 -5.09 -14.60 11.35
N ASP A 138 -5.36 -15.90 11.37
CA ASP A 138 -4.35 -16.92 11.68
C ASP A 138 -3.11 -16.75 10.79
N GLU A 139 -1.92 -16.98 11.35
CA GLU A 139 -0.64 -16.77 10.66
C GLU A 139 -0.55 -17.48 9.31
N GLU A 140 -1.06 -18.71 9.23
CA GLU A 140 -1.08 -19.51 8.01
C GLU A 140 -1.84 -18.82 6.85
N LEU A 141 -2.90 -18.06 7.17
CA LEU A 141 -3.71 -17.36 6.18
C LEU A 141 -3.02 -16.11 5.63
N ARG A 142 -2.00 -15.62 6.33
CA ARG A 142 -1.18 -14.45 5.96
C ARG A 142 0.29 -14.81 5.73
N GLU A 143 0.59 -16.10 5.54
CA GLU A 143 1.94 -16.62 5.27
C GLU A 143 2.97 -16.20 6.34
N GLY A 144 2.53 -16.07 7.59
CA GLY A 144 3.35 -15.59 8.72
C GLY A 144 3.64 -14.09 8.69
N LYS A 145 3.29 -13.37 7.62
CA LYS A 145 3.68 -11.97 7.43
C LYS A 145 2.75 -10.99 8.14
N THR A 146 3.32 -9.89 8.62
CA THR A 146 2.56 -8.78 9.21
C THR A 146 2.31 -7.70 8.17
N TRP A 147 1.06 -7.31 8.00
CA TRP A 147 0.67 -6.28 7.06
C TRP A 147 0.80 -4.89 7.68
N SER A 148 1.15 -3.89 6.87
CA SER A 148 1.18 -2.49 7.29
C SER A 148 0.79 -1.56 6.15
N TYR A 149 0.36 -0.35 6.52
CA TYR A 149 0.04 0.73 5.59
C TYR A 149 1.06 1.85 5.77
N LEU A 150 1.73 2.22 4.67
CA LEU A 150 2.75 3.25 4.62
C LEU A 150 2.24 4.45 3.81
N LEU A 151 2.39 5.65 4.38
CA LEU A 151 2.16 6.90 3.64
C LEU A 151 3.51 7.56 3.44
N LEU A 152 4.07 7.41 2.23
CA LEU A 152 5.45 7.79 1.93
C LEU A 152 5.49 9.14 1.18
N GLY A 153 6.11 10.13 1.82
CA GLY A 153 6.38 11.43 1.21
C GLY A 153 7.61 11.43 0.31
N GLU A 154 7.60 12.25 -0.74
CA GLU A 154 8.71 12.38 -1.68
C GLU A 154 10.02 12.82 -0.99
N THR A 155 10.00 13.90 -0.20
CA THR A 155 11.21 14.37 0.51
C THR A 155 11.70 13.34 1.52
N GLN A 156 10.78 12.67 2.22
CA GLN A 156 11.10 11.61 3.18
C GLN A 156 11.82 10.44 2.49
N PHE A 157 11.28 9.97 1.37
CA PHE A 157 11.87 8.89 0.58
C PHE A 157 13.30 9.21 0.15
N TYR A 158 13.52 10.35 -0.51
CA TYR A 158 14.85 10.69 -1.01
C TYR A 158 15.87 10.89 0.12
N SER A 159 15.45 11.41 1.27
CA SER A 159 16.32 11.56 2.45
C SER A 159 16.77 10.20 2.99
N LEU A 160 15.84 9.26 3.14
CA LEU A 160 16.11 7.90 3.61
C LEU A 160 16.95 7.12 2.60
N GLN A 161 16.58 7.15 1.31
CA GLN A 161 17.34 6.51 0.24
C GLN A 161 18.79 7.00 0.21
N LYS A 162 19.02 8.32 0.30
CA LYS A 162 20.37 8.92 0.32
C LYS A 162 21.19 8.47 1.52
N SER A 163 20.53 8.13 2.62
CA SER A 163 21.16 7.63 3.85
C SER A 163 21.42 6.12 3.81
N GLY A 164 21.06 5.43 2.72
CA GLY A 164 21.20 3.98 2.58
C GLY A 164 20.14 3.17 3.33
N ALA A 165 18.99 3.77 3.63
CA ALA A 165 17.88 3.11 4.33
C ALA A 165 17.29 1.96 3.49
N ASP A 166 17.05 0.82 4.15
CA ASP A 166 16.33 -0.30 3.54
C ASP A 166 14.80 -0.11 3.64
N ILE A 167 14.04 -1.01 3.02
CA ILE A 167 12.56 -0.89 3.01
C ILE A 167 11.98 -0.99 4.43
N ASP A 168 12.63 -1.68 5.36
CA ASP A 168 12.17 -1.79 6.74
C ASP A 168 12.40 -0.46 7.49
N ASP A 169 13.49 0.27 7.21
CA ASP A 169 13.72 1.65 7.67
C ASP A 169 12.65 2.61 7.14
N ILE A 170 12.37 2.54 5.84
CA ILE A 170 11.29 3.33 5.22
C ILE A 170 9.95 3.00 5.87
N ALA A 171 9.65 1.71 6.07
CA ALA A 171 8.44 1.28 6.73
C ALA A 171 8.36 1.81 8.16
N ARG A 172 9.42 1.74 8.96
CA ARG A 172 9.46 2.32 10.31
C ARG A 172 9.16 3.81 10.32
N SER A 173 9.64 4.55 9.33
CA SER A 173 9.46 6.01 9.23
C SER A 173 8.08 6.42 8.68
N ALA A 174 7.54 5.67 7.72
CA ALA A 174 6.32 6.02 6.98
C ALA A 174 5.05 5.28 7.45
N LYS A 175 5.18 4.37 8.42
CA LYS A 175 4.06 3.57 8.91
C LYS A 175 2.98 4.43 9.55
N MET A 176 1.77 4.32 9.00
CA MET A 176 0.58 4.93 9.59
C MET A 176 0.07 4.07 10.74
N ASN A 177 -0.37 4.73 11.81
CA ASN A 177 -0.99 4.10 12.97
C ASN A 177 -2.20 4.92 13.46
N GLU A 178 -3.04 4.33 14.31
CA GLU A 178 -4.24 4.99 14.83
C GLU A 178 -3.90 6.26 15.64
N SER A 179 -2.76 6.29 16.35
CA SER A 179 -2.33 7.48 17.10
C SER A 179 -1.96 8.67 16.21
N THR A 180 -1.36 8.43 15.03
CA THR A 180 -1.11 9.45 14.00
C THR A 180 -2.41 10.01 13.45
N PHE A 181 -3.51 9.24 13.50
CA PHE A 181 -4.84 9.67 13.10
C PHE A 181 -5.58 10.43 14.23
N SER A 182 -5.42 10.02 15.49
CA SER A 182 -6.14 10.60 16.64
C SER A 182 -5.54 11.91 17.16
N GLY A 183 -4.29 12.24 16.81
CA GLY A 183 -3.61 13.47 17.20
C GLY A 183 -4.26 14.78 16.69
N SER A 184 -5.40 14.71 16.01
CA SER A 184 -6.22 15.88 15.63
C SER A 184 -7.64 15.86 16.22
N LEU A 185 -7.96 14.92 17.12
CA LEU A 185 -9.34 14.74 17.62
C LEU A 185 -9.59 15.31 19.03
N PHE A 186 -8.56 15.81 19.70
CA PHE A 186 -8.67 16.37 21.07
C PHE A 186 -8.01 17.74 21.28
N ASP A 187 -7.59 18.43 20.22
CA ASP A 187 -7.25 19.85 20.34
C ASP A 187 -8.53 20.67 20.14
N THR A 188 -9.31 20.76 21.24
CA THR A 188 -10.34 21.79 21.45
C THR A 188 -9.70 23.10 21.90
#